data_AF-A0A1X4HTQ0-F1
#
_entry.id   AF-A0A1X4HTQ0-F1
#
_cell.length_a   1.000
_cell.length_b   1.000
_cell.length_c   1.000
_cell.angle_alpha   90.00
_cell.angle_beta   90.00
_cell.angle_gamma   90.00
#
_symmetry.space_group_name_H-M   'P 1'
#
loop_
_entity.id
_entity.type
_entity.pdbx_description
1 polymer ?
#
loop_
_entity_poly.entity_id
_entity_poly.type
_entity_poly.pdbx_seq_one_letter_code
_entity_poly.pdbx_strand_id
1 'polypeptide(L)'
;MHQEIADEDRFEMPAAWLRALPVLRAAAKPAEDAVEKAARRYAQEAAWFEAMFSSSGSDPELVKEGRAHREGSPSPLGAAVEIAVGWHHTMVDVLVDACVTEHGLPFAARAVVELGCVNPHYMQAGSRRYDAALRRTTDYRTYHVWETAARVRDLLAAVDEETRQRTVEALAGLRDSVERRIVVSYLVPEERVWVDECCDGPIPNDSLLRRMLLLSLYRPEQIARIGEGARLGWNGWNLQLLATLANRLGPAVGSLLEDAFDGAYGSDGHRDVAGWAAELPTDDAFRLLLKKGGDRNVRPALLDAMNRYPRRALRLLSAAAAGDSEHASLSRMLLPLHVVTHPELTKKMLPALPEASAAVVAPLLKRGERDAEAPAEALPALLATPPWTRKRTSRKARVARDVPGAPQAEVAWKPGEQEAWAATVVNETPWWREHDWSREIQRMQQGRWRGDIRAARLFVTGPEDVVRPLLDAFAPEHV
;
A
#
# COMPACT_ATOMS: atom_id res chain seq x y z
N MET A 1 -24.21 6.76 34.04
CA MET A 1 -23.33 7.78 33.45
C MET A 1 -23.81 7.97 32.02
N HIS A 2 -24.59 9.01 31.76
CA HIS A 2 -25.11 9.30 30.42
C HIS A 2 -23.93 9.76 29.57
N GLN A 3 -23.34 8.84 28.80
CA GLN A 3 -22.47 9.25 27.70
C GLN A 3 -23.40 9.92 26.69
N GLU A 4 -23.30 11.24 26.57
CA GLU A 4 -23.77 11.95 25.38
C GLU A 4 -23.22 11.16 24.19
N ILE A 5 -24.12 10.51 23.44
CA ILE A 5 -23.73 9.75 22.26
C ILE A 5 -23.24 10.81 21.27
N ALA A 6 -21.92 10.96 21.18
CA ALA A 6 -21.28 11.75 20.14
C ALA A 6 -21.93 11.39 18.79
N ASP A 7 -22.06 12.38 17.92
CA ASP A 7 -22.67 12.16 16.61
C ASP A 7 -21.86 11.12 15.82
N GLU A 8 -22.36 9.88 15.77
CA GLU A 8 -21.66 8.74 15.17
C GLU A 8 -21.52 8.85 13.65
N ASP A 9 -22.18 9.82 13.03
CA ASP A 9 -22.09 10.12 11.61
C ASP A 9 -21.03 11.20 11.30
N ARG A 10 -20.48 11.87 12.33
CA ARG A 10 -19.45 12.89 12.15
C ARG A 10 -18.07 12.22 12.05
N PHE A 11 -17.41 12.41 10.91
CA PHE A 11 -16.01 12.02 10.75
C PHE A 11 -15.08 13.09 11.33
N GLU A 12 -14.34 12.72 12.37
CA GLU A 12 -13.20 13.49 12.86
C GLU A 12 -11.93 12.71 12.57
N MET A 13 -11.04 13.31 11.78
CA MET A 13 -9.85 12.60 11.34
C MET A 13 -8.92 12.31 12.54
N PRO A 14 -8.49 11.04 12.74
CA PRO A 14 -7.67 10.68 13.89
C PRO A 14 -6.35 11.47 13.93
N ALA A 15 -5.87 11.79 15.13
CA ALA A 15 -4.61 12.53 15.31
C ALA A 15 -3.41 11.84 14.63
N ALA A 16 -3.40 10.50 14.56
CA ALA A 16 -2.38 9.75 13.83
C ALA A 16 -2.43 10.00 12.32
N TRP A 17 -3.62 10.18 11.73
CA TRP A 17 -3.79 10.46 10.30
C TRP A 17 -3.40 11.91 10.00
N LEU A 18 -3.79 12.86 10.86
CA LEU A 18 -3.35 14.25 10.76
C LEU A 18 -1.82 14.38 10.78
N ARG A 19 -1.13 13.63 11.65
CA ARG A 19 0.35 13.58 11.68
C ARG A 19 0.97 12.90 10.46
N ALA A 20 0.23 12.00 9.81
CA ALA A 20 0.67 11.29 8.62
C ALA A 20 0.41 12.07 7.32
N LEU A 21 -0.37 13.16 7.37
CA LEU A 21 -0.52 14.02 6.21
C LEU A 21 0.86 14.51 5.75
N PRO A 22 1.11 14.55 4.44
CA PRO A 22 2.25 15.28 3.93
C PRO A 22 2.17 16.69 4.50
N VAL A 23 3.20 17.12 5.21
CA VAL A 23 3.40 18.55 5.45
C VAL A 23 3.62 19.11 4.05
N LEU A 24 2.55 19.56 3.38
CA LEU A 24 2.68 20.41 2.20
C LEU A 24 3.63 21.51 2.66
N ARG A 25 4.84 21.46 2.13
CA ARG A 25 5.91 22.37 2.53
C ARG A 25 5.50 23.71 1.93
N ALA A 26 4.60 24.43 2.58
CA ALA A 26 4.17 25.78 2.18
C ALA A 26 5.36 26.76 2.17
N ALA A 27 6.52 26.34 2.68
CA ALA A 27 7.81 27.01 2.59
C ALA A 27 8.85 26.23 1.78
N ALA A 28 8.46 25.31 0.89
CA ALA A 28 9.38 24.60 0.01
C ALA A 28 10.13 25.61 -0.85
N LYS A 29 11.45 25.49 -0.85
CA LYS A 29 12.34 26.22 -1.73
C LYS A 29 13.36 25.24 -2.32
N PRO A 30 13.89 25.54 -3.53
CA PRO A 30 15.04 24.81 -4.05
C PRO A 30 16.21 24.88 -3.08
N ALA A 31 16.94 23.78 -2.90
CA ALA A 31 18.16 23.79 -2.10
C ALA A 31 19.24 24.68 -2.76
N GLU A 32 19.93 25.49 -1.96
CA GLU A 32 20.92 26.46 -2.46
C GLU A 32 22.09 25.81 -3.20
N ASP A 33 22.47 24.58 -2.80
CA ASP A 33 23.58 23.83 -3.39
C ASP A 33 23.12 22.82 -4.47
N ALA A 34 21.86 22.88 -4.90
CA ALA A 34 21.29 21.94 -5.85
C ALA A 34 22.00 21.95 -7.20
N VAL A 35 22.23 23.14 -7.77
CA VAL A 35 22.90 23.33 -9.06
C VAL A 35 24.31 22.74 -9.05
N GLU A 36 25.09 23.03 -8.00
CA GLU A 36 26.46 22.51 -7.89
C GLU A 36 26.47 20.98 -7.76
N LYS A 37 25.58 20.41 -6.94
CA LYS A 37 25.47 18.96 -6.77
C LYS A 37 25.00 18.26 -8.04
N ALA A 38 24.04 18.82 -8.75
CA ALA A 38 23.57 18.31 -10.04
C ALA A 38 24.70 18.36 -11.08
N ALA A 39 25.42 19.47 -11.20
CA ALA A 39 26.56 19.60 -12.09
C ALA A 39 27.65 18.55 -11.81
N ARG A 40 27.99 18.31 -10.53
CA ARG A 40 28.92 17.24 -10.14
C ARG A 40 28.40 15.86 -10.53
N ARG A 41 27.11 15.59 -10.36
CA ARG A 41 26.47 14.33 -10.75
C ARG A 41 26.54 14.12 -12.26
N TYR A 42 26.22 15.15 -13.06
CA TYR A 42 26.30 15.07 -14.51
C TYR A 42 27.73 14.92 -15.01
N ALA A 43 28.71 15.54 -14.35
CA ALA A 43 30.13 15.33 -14.65
C ALA A 43 30.56 13.87 -14.41
N GLN A 44 30.07 13.23 -13.34
CA GLN A 44 30.33 11.81 -13.07
C GLN A 44 29.73 10.88 -14.13
N GLU A 45 28.63 11.27 -14.78
CA GLU A 45 27.99 10.52 -15.87
C GLU A 45 28.40 10.99 -17.26
N ALA A 46 29.40 11.89 -17.40
CA ALA A 46 29.76 12.48 -18.69
C ALA A 46 30.11 11.43 -19.77
N ALA A 47 30.85 10.38 -19.39
CA ALA A 47 31.15 9.26 -20.29
C ALA A 47 29.90 8.50 -20.73
N TRP A 48 28.88 8.44 -19.86
CA TRP A 48 27.61 7.78 -20.15
C TRP A 48 26.72 8.61 -21.07
N PHE A 49 26.67 9.93 -20.88
CA PHE A 49 26.04 10.84 -21.82
C PHE A 49 26.61 10.66 -23.22
N GLU A 50 27.95 10.71 -23.38
CA GLU A 50 28.56 10.56 -24.71
C GLU A 50 28.34 9.17 -25.32
N ALA A 51 28.41 8.10 -24.52
CA ALA A 51 28.13 6.75 -25.00
C ALA A 51 26.69 6.62 -25.51
N MET A 52 25.71 7.19 -24.79
CA MET A 52 24.32 7.18 -25.20
C MET A 52 24.08 8.07 -26.42
N PHE A 53 24.62 9.30 -26.44
CA PHE A 53 24.43 10.21 -27.57
C PHE A 53 25.12 9.77 -28.86
N SER A 54 26.12 8.89 -28.76
CA SER A 54 26.85 8.36 -29.92
C SER A 54 26.32 6.99 -30.38
N SER A 55 25.41 6.37 -29.63
CA SER A 55 24.86 5.06 -29.96
C SER A 55 23.86 5.15 -31.10
N SER A 56 24.01 4.28 -32.10
CA SER A 56 23.06 4.16 -33.22
C SER A 56 21.69 3.63 -32.80
N GLY A 57 21.59 3.00 -31.62
CA GLY A 57 20.33 2.55 -31.03
C GLY A 57 19.57 3.63 -30.25
N SER A 58 20.10 4.86 -30.21
CA SER A 58 19.46 5.98 -29.53
C SER A 58 18.45 6.69 -30.44
N ASP A 59 17.38 7.19 -29.82
CA ASP A 59 16.37 8.04 -30.44
C ASP A 59 17.01 9.38 -30.86
N PRO A 60 16.98 9.73 -32.16
CA PRO A 60 17.64 10.92 -32.67
C PRO A 60 17.12 12.24 -32.07
N GLU A 61 15.83 12.30 -31.70
CA GLU A 61 15.24 13.49 -31.13
C GLU A 61 15.69 13.68 -29.68
N LEU A 62 15.71 12.62 -28.88
CA LEU A 62 16.25 12.67 -27.51
C LEU A 62 17.73 13.08 -27.50
N VAL A 63 18.53 12.55 -28.43
CA VAL A 63 19.95 12.93 -28.57
C VAL A 63 20.07 14.40 -28.96
N LYS A 64 19.30 14.85 -29.95
CA LYS A 64 19.32 16.24 -30.41
C LYS A 64 18.97 17.21 -29.28
N GLU A 65 17.86 16.98 -28.58
CA GLU A 65 17.40 17.87 -27.51
C GLU A 65 18.33 17.81 -26.28
N GLY A 66 18.86 16.63 -25.96
CA GLY A 66 19.85 16.46 -24.91
C GLY A 66 21.17 17.21 -25.18
N ARG A 67 21.68 17.15 -26.42
CA ARG A 67 22.87 17.91 -26.82
C ARG A 67 22.61 19.42 -26.81
N ALA A 68 21.50 19.86 -27.41
CA ALA A 68 21.13 21.27 -27.46
C ALA A 68 21.05 21.87 -26.04
N HIS A 69 20.45 21.15 -25.09
CA HIS A 69 20.38 21.58 -23.69
C HIS A 69 21.77 21.75 -23.06
N ARG A 70 22.66 20.77 -23.25
CA ARG A 70 24.04 20.79 -22.74
C ARG A 70 24.92 21.86 -23.38
N GLU A 71 24.61 22.24 -24.61
CA GLU A 71 25.30 23.31 -25.35
C GLU A 71 24.72 24.70 -25.03
N GLY A 72 23.77 24.80 -24.08
CA GLY A 72 23.23 26.06 -23.58
C GLY A 72 21.97 26.54 -24.30
N SER A 73 21.28 25.67 -25.05
CA SER A 73 19.95 25.93 -25.62
C SER A 73 18.88 25.20 -24.80
N PRO A 74 18.22 25.85 -23.81
CA PRO A 74 17.33 25.16 -22.87
C PRO A 74 16.17 24.44 -23.56
N SER A 75 16.04 23.15 -23.30
CA SER A 75 14.95 22.30 -23.79
C SER A 75 14.41 21.46 -22.63
N PRO A 76 13.10 21.49 -22.31
CA PRO A 76 12.53 20.65 -21.26
C PRO A 76 12.75 19.15 -21.51
N LEU A 77 12.72 18.72 -22.78
CA LEU A 77 13.02 17.34 -23.15
C LEU A 77 14.51 17.03 -22.95
N GLY A 78 15.40 17.97 -23.28
CA GLY A 78 16.83 17.84 -23.00
C GLY A 78 17.15 17.77 -21.49
N ALA A 79 16.49 18.59 -20.67
CA ALA A 79 16.60 18.53 -19.21
C ALA A 79 16.06 17.20 -18.66
N ALA A 80 14.97 16.67 -19.24
CA ALA A 80 14.45 15.35 -18.90
C ALA A 80 15.49 14.24 -19.19
N VAL A 81 16.23 14.34 -20.29
CA VAL A 81 17.36 13.44 -20.59
C VAL A 81 18.45 13.53 -19.53
N GLU A 82 18.82 14.73 -19.09
CA GLU A 82 19.81 14.89 -18.03
C GLU A 82 19.36 14.29 -16.70
N ILE A 83 18.13 14.57 -16.29
CA ILE A 83 17.54 13.99 -15.07
C ILE A 83 17.51 12.45 -15.17
N ALA A 84 17.15 11.90 -16.33
CA ALA A 84 17.07 10.46 -16.54
C ALA A 84 18.44 9.77 -16.43
N VAL A 85 19.48 10.33 -17.07
CA VAL A 85 20.84 9.76 -17.07
C VAL A 85 21.54 10.00 -15.72
N GLY A 86 21.35 11.19 -15.14
CA GLY A 86 21.88 11.57 -13.83
C GLY A 86 21.12 10.94 -12.65
N TRP A 87 20.08 10.16 -12.92
CA TRP A 87 19.20 9.60 -11.90
C TRP A 87 19.95 8.86 -10.80
N HIS A 88 19.56 9.15 -9.55
CA HIS A 88 19.90 8.38 -8.37
C HIS A 88 18.83 8.65 -7.30
N HIS A 89 18.36 7.62 -6.60
CA HIS A 89 17.24 7.75 -5.64
C HIS A 89 17.50 8.77 -4.52
N THR A 90 18.76 9.03 -4.16
CA THR A 90 19.13 10.06 -3.17
C THR A 90 19.27 11.47 -3.75
N MET A 91 19.15 11.64 -5.07
CA MET A 91 19.44 12.88 -5.80
C MET A 91 18.19 13.50 -6.40
N VAL A 92 17.01 12.87 -6.29
CA VAL A 92 15.78 13.30 -6.96
C VAL A 92 15.47 14.78 -6.69
N ASP A 93 15.42 15.17 -5.41
CA ASP A 93 15.15 16.56 -5.02
C ASP A 93 16.21 17.53 -5.58
N VAL A 94 17.48 17.12 -5.56
CA VAL A 94 18.60 17.92 -6.07
C VAL A 94 18.48 18.18 -7.57
N LEU A 95 18.14 17.15 -8.36
CA LEU A 95 18.01 17.28 -9.81
C LEU A 95 16.83 18.19 -10.20
N VAL A 96 15.69 18.06 -9.50
CA VAL A 96 14.53 18.95 -9.72
C VAL A 96 14.86 20.37 -9.29
N ASP A 97 15.45 20.56 -8.11
CA ASP A 97 15.78 21.88 -7.56
C ASP A 97 16.80 22.62 -8.42
N ALA A 98 17.78 21.92 -8.99
CA ALA A 98 18.74 22.49 -9.93
C ALA A 98 18.02 23.02 -11.19
N CYS A 99 17.17 22.19 -11.80
CA CYS A 99 16.38 22.56 -12.97
C CYS A 99 15.48 23.78 -12.70
N VAL A 100 14.83 23.82 -11.53
CA VAL A 100 14.01 24.97 -11.10
C VAL A 100 14.86 26.23 -10.90
N THR A 101 16.05 26.09 -10.34
CA THR A 101 16.96 27.23 -10.09
C THR A 101 17.51 27.83 -11.39
N GLU A 102 17.83 26.99 -12.38
CA GLU A 102 18.43 27.42 -13.65
C GLU A 102 17.39 27.90 -14.68
N HIS A 103 16.20 27.30 -14.70
CA HIS A 103 15.23 27.51 -15.77
C HIS A 103 13.82 27.90 -15.30
N GLY A 104 13.59 27.91 -13.99
CA GLY A 104 12.29 28.22 -13.39
C GLY A 104 11.35 27.01 -13.30
N LEU A 105 10.34 27.15 -12.44
CA LEU A 105 9.39 26.08 -12.13
C LEU A 105 8.53 25.62 -13.33
N PRO A 106 8.02 26.50 -14.20
CA PRO A 106 7.28 26.06 -15.39
C PRO A 106 8.10 25.15 -16.31
N PHE A 107 9.40 25.43 -16.45
CA PHE A 107 10.31 24.63 -17.26
C PHE A 107 10.56 23.26 -16.61
N ALA A 108 10.87 23.23 -15.32
CA ALA A 108 11.10 21.98 -14.59
C ALA A 108 9.86 21.08 -14.56
N ALA A 109 8.65 21.65 -14.41
CA ALA A 109 7.40 20.90 -14.47
C ALA A 109 7.22 20.21 -15.84
N ARG A 110 7.51 20.92 -16.95
CA ARG A 110 7.51 20.32 -18.29
C ARG A 110 8.55 19.22 -18.42
N ALA A 111 9.77 19.44 -17.93
CA ALA A 111 10.83 18.43 -17.97
C ALA A 111 10.44 17.14 -17.23
N VAL A 112 9.76 17.24 -16.09
CA VAL A 112 9.26 16.07 -15.34
C VAL A 112 8.17 15.30 -16.09
N VAL A 113 7.29 15.97 -16.84
CA VAL A 113 6.30 15.28 -17.68
C VAL A 113 6.97 14.58 -18.87
N GLU A 114 7.95 15.23 -19.49
CA GLU A 114 8.76 14.64 -20.58
C GLU A 114 9.61 13.46 -20.12
N LEU A 115 10.09 13.46 -18.86
CA LEU A 115 10.89 12.41 -18.26
C LEU A 115 10.25 11.02 -18.37
N GLY A 116 8.91 10.96 -18.31
CA GLY A 116 8.18 9.70 -18.46
C GLY A 116 8.39 9.02 -19.82
N CYS A 117 8.81 9.76 -20.85
CA CYS A 117 9.08 9.24 -22.18
C CYS A 117 10.55 8.86 -22.41
N VAL A 118 11.46 9.18 -21.48
CA VAL A 118 12.91 9.02 -21.64
C VAL A 118 13.41 7.75 -20.96
N ASN A 119 13.96 6.81 -21.74
CA ASN A 119 14.58 5.58 -21.23
C ASN A 119 16.10 5.54 -21.50
N PRO A 120 16.95 5.85 -20.51
CA PRO A 120 18.38 5.57 -20.55
C PRO A 120 18.60 4.05 -20.42
N HIS A 121 18.64 3.36 -21.54
CA HIS A 121 18.87 1.92 -21.62
C HIS A 121 20.35 1.59 -21.43
N TYR A 122 20.60 0.59 -20.59
CA TYR A 122 21.91 -0.04 -20.42
C TYR A 122 21.72 -1.45 -19.83
N MET A 123 22.67 -2.34 -20.09
CA MET A 123 22.83 -3.60 -19.38
C MET A 123 23.90 -3.47 -18.29
N GLN A 124 23.78 -4.26 -17.23
CA GLN A 124 24.72 -4.24 -16.12
C GLN A 124 25.18 -5.64 -15.73
N ALA A 125 26.49 -5.84 -15.66
CA ALA A 125 27.14 -7.05 -15.14
C ALA A 125 28.12 -6.67 -14.02
N GLY A 126 27.69 -6.86 -12.77
CA GLY A 126 28.44 -6.37 -11.60
C GLY A 126 28.46 -4.84 -11.57
N SER A 127 29.64 -4.24 -11.44
CA SER A 127 29.83 -2.78 -11.49
C SER A 127 29.93 -2.22 -12.91
N ARG A 128 30.00 -3.08 -13.95
CA ARG A 128 30.17 -2.66 -15.33
C ARG A 128 28.82 -2.48 -16.01
N ARG A 129 28.57 -1.27 -16.52
CA ARG A 129 27.45 -0.95 -17.42
C ARG A 129 27.89 -1.03 -18.89
N TYR A 130 27.01 -1.45 -19.81
CA TYR A 130 27.26 -1.53 -21.25
C TYR A 130 25.93 -1.44 -22.05
N ASP A 131 25.98 -1.52 -23.39
CA ASP A 131 24.81 -1.40 -24.28
C ASP A 131 24.05 -0.08 -24.12
N ALA A 132 24.77 1.04 -24.22
CA ALA A 132 24.24 2.38 -24.04
C ALA A 132 23.25 2.76 -25.14
N ALA A 133 22.03 3.18 -24.78
CA ALA A 133 21.12 3.83 -25.71
C ALA A 133 20.13 4.74 -24.98
N LEU A 134 19.79 5.89 -25.56
CA LEU A 134 18.65 6.70 -25.13
C LEU A 134 17.43 6.31 -25.97
N ARG A 135 16.47 5.63 -25.40
CA ARG A 135 15.27 5.17 -26.11
C ARG A 135 14.06 5.98 -25.68
N ARG A 136 13.14 6.21 -26.61
CA ARG A 136 11.76 6.52 -26.22
C ARG A 136 11.12 5.24 -25.71
N THR A 137 10.51 5.32 -24.55
CA THR A 137 9.81 4.16 -23.98
C THR A 137 8.42 4.03 -24.60
N THR A 138 8.00 2.78 -24.84
CA THR A 138 6.59 2.47 -25.11
C THR A 138 5.78 2.45 -23.82
N ASP A 139 6.43 2.14 -22.69
CA ASP A 139 5.83 2.09 -21.36
C ASP A 139 6.31 3.30 -20.54
N TYR A 140 5.39 4.20 -20.14
CA TYR A 140 5.73 5.43 -19.44
C TYR A 140 6.54 5.16 -18.15
N ARG A 141 7.66 5.87 -17.92
CA ARG A 141 8.59 5.63 -16.80
C ARG A 141 8.08 6.20 -15.47
N THR A 142 6.99 5.62 -14.98
CA THR A 142 6.20 6.12 -13.84
C THR A 142 6.98 6.22 -12.54
N TYR A 143 7.96 5.33 -12.29
CA TYR A 143 8.79 5.41 -11.08
C TYR A 143 9.61 6.71 -10.99
N HIS A 144 10.28 7.10 -12.08
CA HIS A 144 11.10 8.31 -12.07
C HIS A 144 10.24 9.58 -12.03
N VAL A 145 9.12 9.56 -12.75
CA VAL A 145 8.15 10.66 -12.75
C VAL A 145 7.51 10.81 -11.38
N TRP A 146 7.20 9.72 -10.67
CA TRP A 146 6.60 9.79 -9.34
C TRP A 146 7.44 10.59 -8.34
N GLU A 147 8.72 10.27 -8.19
CA GLU A 147 9.55 10.93 -7.18
C GLU A 147 9.82 12.40 -7.56
N THR A 148 10.03 12.68 -8.86
CA THR A 148 10.28 14.05 -9.33
C THR A 148 9.02 14.93 -9.33
N ALA A 149 7.87 14.37 -9.71
CA ALA A 149 6.60 15.09 -9.71
C ALA A 149 6.15 15.44 -8.29
N ALA A 150 6.39 14.58 -7.30
CA ALA A 150 6.14 14.89 -5.90
C ALA A 150 6.92 16.14 -5.45
N ARG A 151 8.21 16.24 -5.83
CA ARG A 151 9.02 17.43 -5.53
C ARG A 151 8.53 18.69 -6.25
N VAL A 152 8.18 18.60 -7.54
CA VAL A 152 7.60 19.73 -8.29
C VAL A 152 6.30 20.20 -7.64
N ARG A 153 5.45 19.26 -7.19
CA ARG A 153 4.18 19.57 -6.51
C ARG A 153 4.39 20.28 -5.17
N ASP A 154 5.41 19.89 -4.40
CA ASP A 154 5.79 20.60 -3.18
C ASP A 154 6.19 22.06 -3.47
N LEU A 155 6.95 22.29 -4.54
CA LEU A 155 7.36 23.64 -4.95
C LEU A 155 6.15 24.47 -5.45
N LEU A 156 5.25 23.87 -6.23
CA LEU A 156 4.03 24.51 -6.72
C LEU A 156 3.09 24.97 -5.58
N ALA A 157 3.10 24.26 -4.46
CA ALA A 157 2.33 24.63 -3.28
C ALA A 157 2.88 25.88 -2.56
N ALA A 158 4.14 26.25 -2.79
CA ALA A 158 4.83 27.36 -2.12
C ALA A 158 5.06 28.61 -2.99
N VAL A 159 4.85 28.53 -4.30
CA VAL A 159 5.02 29.67 -5.23
C VAL A 159 3.83 30.62 -5.25
N ASP A 160 4.07 31.81 -5.78
CA ASP A 160 3.07 32.82 -6.09
C ASP A 160 2.11 32.37 -7.21
N GLU A 161 0.97 33.07 -7.31
CA GLU A 161 -0.09 32.74 -8.26
C GLU A 161 0.34 32.95 -9.73
N GLU A 162 1.21 33.92 -10.04
CA GLU A 162 1.67 34.17 -11.41
C GLU A 162 2.53 33.00 -11.91
N THR A 163 3.49 32.56 -11.10
CA THR A 163 4.32 31.40 -11.40
C THR A 163 3.47 30.11 -11.52
N ARG A 164 2.45 29.96 -10.66
CA ARG A 164 1.50 28.84 -10.75
C ARG A 164 0.75 28.86 -12.08
N GLN A 165 0.15 29.99 -12.47
CA GLN A 165 -0.60 30.12 -13.71
C GLN A 165 0.28 29.88 -14.95
N ARG A 166 1.49 30.42 -14.98
CA ARG A 166 2.46 30.13 -16.05
C ARG A 166 2.83 28.66 -16.12
N THR A 167 2.86 27.96 -15.00
CA THR A 167 3.09 26.50 -14.97
C THR A 167 1.89 25.74 -15.53
N VAL A 168 0.66 26.12 -15.17
CA VAL A 168 -0.56 25.54 -15.75
C VAL A 168 -0.58 25.69 -17.28
N GLU A 169 -0.32 26.89 -17.78
CA GLU A 169 -0.25 27.18 -19.22
C GLU A 169 0.82 26.34 -19.93
N ALA A 170 2.00 26.23 -19.32
CA ALA A 170 3.10 25.42 -19.83
C ALA A 170 2.77 23.92 -19.89
N LEU A 171 1.98 23.41 -18.95
CA LEU A 171 1.58 22.01 -18.87
C LEU A 171 0.39 21.66 -19.78
N ALA A 172 -0.47 22.63 -20.12
CA ALA A 172 -1.65 22.41 -20.95
C ALA A 172 -1.32 21.74 -22.30
N GLY A 173 -0.19 22.10 -22.91
CA GLY A 173 0.29 21.54 -24.19
C GLY A 173 0.87 20.13 -24.11
N LEU A 174 1.05 19.55 -22.91
CA LEU A 174 1.65 18.23 -22.71
C LEU A 174 0.61 17.14 -22.39
N ARG A 175 -0.68 17.41 -22.62
CA ARG A 175 -1.81 16.52 -22.30
C ARG A 175 -2.17 15.56 -23.45
N ASP A 176 -1.19 15.12 -24.23
CA ASP A 176 -1.38 14.35 -25.49
C ASP A 176 -1.52 12.83 -25.29
N SER A 177 -1.14 12.29 -24.12
CA SER A 177 -1.35 10.88 -23.77
C SER A 177 -2.20 10.71 -22.50
N VAL A 178 -2.66 9.49 -22.21
CA VAL A 178 -3.41 9.18 -20.98
C VAL A 178 -2.53 9.38 -19.74
N GLU A 179 -1.30 8.87 -19.80
CA GLU A 179 -0.31 8.94 -18.72
C GLU A 179 0.05 10.40 -18.43
N ARG A 180 0.35 11.18 -19.47
CA ARG A 180 0.69 12.59 -19.31
C ARG A 180 -0.49 13.40 -18.76
N ARG A 181 -1.73 13.13 -19.19
CA ARG A 181 -2.93 13.75 -18.60
C ARG A 181 -3.02 13.50 -17.10
N ILE A 182 -2.75 12.27 -16.63
CA ILE A 182 -2.74 11.92 -15.21
C ILE A 182 -1.63 12.66 -14.47
N VAL A 183 -0.39 12.65 -15.00
CA VAL A 183 0.76 13.34 -14.36
C VAL A 183 0.53 14.85 -14.28
N VAL A 184 0.06 15.48 -15.36
CA VAL A 184 -0.27 16.91 -15.36
C VAL A 184 -1.36 17.22 -14.34
N SER A 185 -2.44 16.44 -14.30
CA SER A 185 -3.54 16.65 -13.35
C SER A 185 -3.12 16.37 -11.90
N TYR A 186 -2.07 15.56 -11.69
CA TYR A 186 -1.44 15.37 -10.40
C TYR A 186 -0.56 16.55 -9.96
N LEU A 187 0.13 17.21 -10.89
CA LEU A 187 0.94 18.40 -10.59
C LEU A 187 0.06 19.62 -10.25
N VAL A 188 -1.07 19.78 -10.94
CA VAL A 188 -2.01 20.90 -10.77
C VAL A 188 -3.45 20.40 -10.55
N PRO A 189 -3.72 19.75 -9.39
CA PRO A 189 -5.02 19.17 -9.07
C PRO A 189 -6.16 20.21 -8.95
N GLU A 190 -5.83 21.51 -8.86
CA GLU A 190 -6.78 22.62 -8.84
C GLU A 190 -7.49 22.81 -10.19
N GLU A 191 -6.88 22.34 -11.28
CA GLU A 191 -7.48 22.28 -12.62
C GLU A 191 -8.52 21.15 -12.68
N ARG A 192 -9.66 21.38 -12.02
CA ARG A 192 -10.69 20.36 -11.77
C ARG A 192 -11.23 19.69 -13.04
N VAL A 193 -11.36 20.45 -14.12
CA VAL A 193 -11.79 19.92 -15.43
C VAL A 193 -10.82 18.85 -15.91
N TRP A 194 -9.53 19.05 -15.71
CA TRP A 194 -8.50 18.11 -16.11
C TRP A 194 -8.52 16.83 -15.28
N VAL A 195 -8.78 16.94 -13.97
CA VAL A 195 -8.96 15.79 -13.09
C VAL A 195 -10.23 15.01 -13.47
N ASP A 196 -11.33 15.71 -13.77
CA ASP A 196 -12.57 15.08 -14.20
C ASP A 196 -12.41 14.34 -15.54
N GLU A 197 -11.70 14.92 -16.51
CA GLU A 197 -11.33 14.24 -17.76
C GLU A 197 -10.55 12.95 -17.52
N CYS A 198 -9.62 12.94 -16.54
CA CYS A 198 -8.90 11.73 -16.17
C CYS A 198 -9.80 10.68 -15.51
N CYS A 199 -10.83 11.10 -14.76
CA CYS A 199 -11.77 10.18 -14.13
C CYS A 199 -12.73 9.52 -15.13
N ASP A 200 -13.09 10.22 -16.20
CA ASP A 200 -13.98 9.69 -17.25
C ASP A 200 -13.21 8.97 -18.38
N GLY A 201 -11.90 9.14 -18.41
CA GLY A 201 -11.02 8.56 -19.42
C GLY A 201 -10.57 7.13 -19.10
N PRO A 202 -9.82 6.50 -20.03
CA PRO A 202 -9.16 5.23 -19.75
C PRO A 202 -8.12 5.40 -18.64
N ILE A 203 -8.05 4.42 -17.73
CA ILE A 203 -7.10 4.42 -16.61
C ILE A 203 -6.05 3.33 -16.85
N PRO A 204 -4.76 3.67 -16.99
CA PRO A 204 -3.70 2.70 -17.23
C PRO A 204 -3.60 1.66 -16.12
N ASN A 205 -3.17 0.44 -16.47
CA ASN A 205 -2.83 -0.60 -15.49
C ASN A 205 -1.44 -0.39 -14.89
N ASP A 206 -1.19 0.81 -14.37
CA ASP A 206 0.05 1.20 -13.70
C ASP A 206 -0.27 1.73 -12.29
N SER A 207 0.34 1.13 -11.27
CA SER A 207 0.01 1.43 -9.88
C SER A 207 0.42 2.85 -9.45
N LEU A 208 1.42 3.46 -10.08
CA LEU A 208 1.87 4.81 -9.73
C LEU A 208 0.99 5.87 -10.40
N LEU A 209 0.57 5.67 -11.65
CA LEU A 209 -0.41 6.54 -12.30
C LEU A 209 -1.76 6.50 -11.59
N ARG A 210 -2.22 5.31 -11.19
CA ARG A 210 -3.45 5.20 -10.37
C ARG A 210 -3.31 5.91 -9.03
N ARG A 211 -2.14 5.79 -8.38
CA ARG A 211 -1.85 6.53 -7.14
C ARG A 211 -1.83 8.05 -7.36
N MET A 212 -1.25 8.53 -8.45
CA MET A 212 -1.29 9.95 -8.83
C MET A 212 -2.72 10.43 -9.05
N LEU A 213 -3.54 9.66 -9.77
CA LEU A 213 -4.95 9.96 -9.99
C LEU A 213 -5.73 10.05 -8.67
N LEU A 214 -5.57 9.06 -7.78
CA LEU A 214 -6.16 9.08 -6.43
C LEU A 214 -5.76 10.34 -5.66
N LEU A 215 -4.48 10.70 -5.67
CA LEU A 215 -3.96 11.92 -5.05
C LEU A 215 -4.33 13.22 -5.77
N SER A 216 -5.13 13.15 -6.84
CA SER A 216 -5.67 14.31 -7.56
C SER A 216 -7.18 14.47 -7.31
N LEU A 217 -7.84 13.46 -6.75
CA LEU A 217 -9.26 13.50 -6.46
C LEU A 217 -9.59 14.59 -5.43
N TYR A 218 -10.75 15.20 -5.63
CA TYR A 218 -11.26 16.31 -4.82
C TYR A 218 -12.75 16.18 -4.47
N ARG A 219 -13.43 15.14 -5.00
CA ARG A 219 -14.85 14.86 -4.76
C ARG A 219 -15.11 13.36 -4.54
N PRO A 220 -15.93 12.96 -3.56
CA PRO A 220 -16.27 11.56 -3.31
C PRO A 220 -16.80 10.81 -4.54
N GLU A 221 -17.60 11.47 -5.37
CA GLU A 221 -18.26 10.85 -6.53
C GLU A 221 -17.25 10.37 -7.58
N GLN A 222 -16.03 10.91 -7.57
CA GLN A 222 -14.96 10.50 -8.49
C GLN A 222 -14.47 9.08 -8.20
N ILE A 223 -14.57 8.58 -6.95
CA ILE A 223 -14.21 7.20 -6.62
C ILE A 223 -15.06 6.22 -7.44
N ALA A 224 -16.37 6.47 -7.52
CA ALA A 224 -17.28 5.62 -8.29
C ALA A 224 -17.02 5.70 -9.80
N ARG A 225 -16.61 6.87 -10.32
CA ARG A 225 -16.29 7.07 -11.74
C ARG A 225 -15.04 6.29 -12.16
N ILE A 226 -14.00 6.27 -11.32
CA ILE A 226 -12.76 5.55 -11.65
C ILE A 226 -12.86 4.03 -11.48
N GLY A 227 -13.80 3.54 -10.66
CA GLY A 227 -14.07 2.11 -10.48
C GLY A 227 -12.80 1.29 -10.18
N GLU A 228 -12.55 0.24 -10.97
CA GLU A 228 -11.34 -0.60 -10.84
C GLU A 228 -10.02 0.16 -11.01
N GLY A 229 -10.05 1.36 -11.59
CA GLY A 229 -8.90 2.27 -11.67
C GLY A 229 -8.40 2.76 -10.31
N ALA A 230 -9.18 2.56 -9.24
CA ALA A 230 -8.74 2.83 -7.87
C ALA A 230 -7.84 1.72 -7.28
N ARG A 231 -7.79 0.53 -7.89
CA ARG A 231 -7.01 -0.60 -7.38
C ARG A 231 -5.52 -0.35 -7.50
N LEU A 232 -4.83 -0.46 -6.37
CA LEU A 232 -3.37 -0.39 -6.29
C LEU A 232 -2.76 -1.78 -6.10
N GLY A 233 -1.47 -1.92 -6.38
CA GLY A 233 -0.74 -3.18 -6.20
C GLY A 233 -0.54 -3.56 -4.72
N TRP A 234 0.15 -4.70 -4.50
CA TRP A 234 0.32 -5.38 -3.21
C TRP A 234 0.91 -4.55 -2.04
N ASN A 235 1.45 -3.36 -2.32
CA ASN A 235 1.97 -2.42 -1.33
C ASN A 235 1.64 -0.95 -1.69
N GLY A 236 0.53 -0.75 -2.41
CA GLY A 236 0.13 0.57 -2.87
C GLY A 236 -0.48 1.45 -1.78
N TRP A 237 -1.05 0.83 -0.75
CA TRP A 237 -1.73 1.51 0.35
C TRP A 237 -0.82 1.69 1.56
N ASN A 238 -0.89 2.88 2.16
CA ASN A 238 -0.27 3.21 3.43
C ASN A 238 -1.05 4.31 4.14
N LEU A 239 -0.73 4.56 5.41
CA LEU A 239 -1.44 5.55 6.23
C LEU A 239 -1.36 6.97 5.65
N GLN A 240 -0.23 7.36 5.04
CA GLN A 240 -0.08 8.70 4.45
C GLN A 240 -1.01 8.89 3.25
N LEU A 241 -1.11 7.90 2.36
CA LEU A 241 -2.04 7.93 1.23
C LEU A 241 -3.48 8.00 1.72
N LEU A 242 -3.85 7.12 2.65
CA LEU A 242 -5.19 7.10 3.23
C LEU A 242 -5.54 8.43 3.88
N ALA A 243 -4.67 8.97 4.74
CA ALA A 243 -4.89 10.24 5.42
C ALA A 243 -5.06 11.39 4.42
N THR A 244 -4.25 11.39 3.35
CA THR A 244 -4.36 12.42 2.28
C THR A 244 -5.70 12.35 1.57
N LEU A 245 -6.18 11.14 1.25
CA LEU A 245 -7.48 10.93 0.64
C LEU A 245 -8.63 11.27 1.60
N ALA A 246 -8.55 10.83 2.85
CA ALA A 246 -9.54 11.13 3.88
C ALA A 246 -9.66 12.63 4.15
N ASN A 247 -8.54 13.37 4.10
CA ASN A 247 -8.55 14.82 4.26
C ASN A 247 -9.29 15.56 3.12
N ARG A 248 -9.34 14.98 1.92
CA ARG A 248 -9.98 15.61 0.74
C ARG A 248 -11.38 15.09 0.46
N LEU A 249 -11.57 13.78 0.59
CA LEU A 249 -12.80 13.06 0.25
C LEU A 249 -13.64 12.75 1.49
N GLY A 250 -13.12 13.05 2.69
CA GLY A 250 -13.76 12.72 3.94
C GLY A 250 -13.91 11.21 4.12
N PRO A 251 -15.00 10.76 4.76
CA PRO A 251 -15.19 9.35 5.07
C PRO A 251 -15.47 8.47 3.84
N ALA A 252 -15.74 9.07 2.67
CA ALA A 252 -15.99 8.35 1.42
C ALA A 252 -14.81 7.47 0.96
N VAL A 253 -13.60 7.72 1.44
CA VAL A 253 -12.44 6.85 1.22
C VAL A 253 -12.66 5.42 1.71
N GLY A 254 -13.64 5.21 2.61
CA GLY A 254 -14.05 3.89 3.10
C GLY A 254 -14.42 2.90 2.00
N SER A 255 -14.96 3.38 0.87
CA SER A 255 -15.32 2.51 -0.26
C SER A 255 -14.09 1.91 -0.97
N LEU A 256 -12.90 2.47 -0.76
CA LEU A 256 -11.63 1.98 -1.33
C LEU A 256 -10.96 0.92 -0.45
N LEU A 257 -11.41 0.77 0.80
CA LEU A 257 -10.71 -0.08 1.77
C LEU A 257 -10.85 -1.58 1.48
N GLU A 258 -11.88 -1.99 0.74
CA GLU A 258 -12.01 -3.40 0.34
C GLU A 258 -10.89 -3.81 -0.63
N ASP A 259 -10.66 -3.02 -1.67
CA ASP A 259 -9.53 -3.23 -2.58
C ASP A 259 -8.18 -3.09 -1.84
N ALA A 260 -8.09 -2.16 -0.88
CA ALA A 260 -6.91 -2.01 -0.04
C ALA A 260 -6.65 -3.27 0.82
N PHE A 261 -7.70 -3.88 1.35
CA PHE A 261 -7.62 -5.10 2.15
C PHE A 261 -7.17 -6.29 1.30
N ASP A 262 -7.76 -6.46 0.11
CA ASP A 262 -7.44 -7.58 -0.79
C ASP A 262 -6.02 -7.48 -1.36
N GLY A 263 -5.50 -6.26 -1.52
CA GLY A 263 -4.11 -6.01 -1.91
C GLY A 263 -3.11 -6.03 -0.75
N ALA A 264 -3.55 -6.08 0.51
CA ALA A 264 -2.65 -5.96 1.65
C ALA A 264 -1.80 -7.22 1.86
N TYR A 265 -0.50 -7.03 2.11
CA TYR A 265 0.42 -8.14 2.36
C TYR A 265 0.47 -8.51 3.86
N GLY A 266 0.13 -9.76 4.16
CA GLY A 266 0.32 -10.36 5.48
C GLY A 266 -0.62 -9.83 6.57
N SER A 267 -0.44 -10.33 7.79
CA SER A 267 -1.31 -10.01 8.93
C SER A 267 -1.26 -8.55 9.37
N ASP A 268 -0.10 -7.90 9.22
CA ASP A 268 0.06 -6.49 9.59
C ASP A 268 -0.74 -5.58 8.64
N GLY A 269 -0.69 -5.84 7.33
CA GLY A 269 -1.50 -5.10 6.35
C GLY A 269 -3.01 -5.25 6.60
N HIS A 270 -3.47 -6.48 6.87
CA HIS A 270 -4.88 -6.71 7.23
C HIS A 270 -5.30 -5.96 8.49
N ARG A 271 -4.44 -5.97 9.52
CA ARG A 271 -4.69 -5.24 10.78
C ARG A 271 -4.76 -3.75 10.55
N ASP A 272 -3.85 -3.19 9.73
CA ASP A 272 -3.79 -1.76 9.45
C ASP A 272 -5.05 -1.31 8.69
N VAL A 273 -5.44 -2.01 7.62
CA VAL A 273 -6.66 -1.69 6.85
C VAL A 273 -7.91 -1.86 7.71
N ALA A 274 -7.99 -2.88 8.56
CA ALA A 274 -9.11 -3.04 9.49
C ALA A 274 -9.17 -1.91 10.51
N GLY A 275 -8.02 -1.51 11.07
CA GLY A 275 -7.91 -0.35 11.95
C GLY A 275 -8.38 0.93 11.26
N TRP A 276 -8.00 1.12 10.00
CA TRP A 276 -8.47 2.25 9.21
C TRP A 276 -9.98 2.26 8.99
N ALA A 277 -10.57 1.10 8.70
CA ALA A 277 -12.00 0.96 8.53
C ALA A 277 -12.78 1.27 9.82
N ALA A 278 -12.23 0.94 10.99
CA ALA A 278 -12.86 1.25 12.28
C ALA A 278 -12.87 2.76 12.61
N GLU A 279 -12.00 3.56 11.99
CA GLU A 279 -11.96 5.02 12.15
C GLU A 279 -12.97 5.76 11.23
N LEU A 280 -13.58 5.07 10.27
CA LEU A 280 -14.47 5.68 9.28
C LEU A 280 -15.95 5.46 9.63
N PRO A 281 -16.76 6.52 9.81
CA PRO A 281 -18.19 6.41 10.09
C PRO A 281 -19.01 6.13 8.82
N THR A 282 -18.64 5.11 8.05
CA THR A 282 -19.39 4.71 6.83
C THR A 282 -19.91 3.30 6.93
N ASP A 283 -21.00 3.03 6.19
CA ASP A 283 -21.50 1.67 6.05
C ASP A 283 -20.51 0.77 5.32
N ASP A 284 -19.80 1.28 4.32
CA ASP A 284 -18.90 0.46 3.50
C ASP A 284 -17.71 -0.02 4.33
N ALA A 285 -17.13 0.85 5.17
CA ALA A 285 -16.08 0.46 6.11
C ALA A 285 -16.58 -0.57 7.14
N PHE A 286 -17.78 -0.40 7.67
CA PHE A 286 -18.34 -1.37 8.62
C PHE A 286 -18.68 -2.71 7.95
N ARG A 287 -19.21 -2.70 6.72
CA ARG A 287 -19.48 -3.90 5.92
C ARG A 287 -18.19 -4.65 5.60
N LEU A 288 -17.10 -3.95 5.31
CA LEU A 288 -15.78 -4.56 5.14
C LEU A 288 -15.36 -5.33 6.40
N LEU A 289 -15.48 -4.71 7.58
CA LEU A 289 -15.15 -5.36 8.85
C LEU A 289 -16.02 -6.59 9.14
N LEU A 290 -17.32 -6.55 8.79
CA LEU A 290 -18.19 -7.72 8.88
C LEU A 290 -17.77 -8.81 7.90
N LYS A 291 -17.51 -8.43 6.64
CA LYS A 291 -17.09 -9.34 5.56
C LYS A 291 -15.78 -10.05 5.89
N LYS A 292 -14.84 -9.34 6.52
CA LYS A 292 -13.53 -9.90 6.88
C LYS A 292 -13.44 -10.35 8.34
N GLY A 293 -14.53 -10.31 9.11
CA GLY A 293 -14.54 -10.59 10.55
C GLY A 293 -14.18 -12.04 10.95
N GLY A 294 -14.13 -12.95 9.98
CA GLY A 294 -13.55 -14.29 10.16
C GLY A 294 -12.04 -14.24 10.47
N ASP A 295 -11.32 -13.25 9.93
CA ASP A 295 -9.90 -13.02 10.15
C ASP A 295 -9.64 -12.52 11.59
N ARG A 296 -8.71 -13.19 12.28
CA ARG A 296 -8.30 -12.82 13.64
C ARG A 296 -7.76 -11.39 13.74
N ASN A 297 -7.18 -10.85 12.67
CA ASN A 297 -6.61 -9.50 12.63
C ASN A 297 -7.69 -8.41 12.47
N VAL A 298 -8.89 -8.78 12.01
CA VAL A 298 -10.01 -7.86 11.77
C VAL A 298 -10.93 -7.76 12.99
N ARG A 299 -11.10 -8.86 13.75
CA ARG A 299 -12.03 -8.91 14.90
C ARG A 299 -11.87 -7.78 15.91
N PRO A 300 -10.64 -7.37 16.33
CA PRO A 300 -10.49 -6.26 17.27
C PRO A 300 -11.05 -4.95 16.72
N ALA A 301 -10.81 -4.66 15.44
CA ALA A 301 -11.31 -3.45 14.77
C ALA A 301 -12.83 -3.48 14.61
N LEU A 302 -13.42 -4.64 14.32
CA LEU A 302 -14.89 -4.79 14.27
C LEU A 302 -15.54 -4.48 15.62
N LEU A 303 -14.99 -5.00 16.72
CA LEU A 303 -15.51 -4.73 18.07
C LEU A 303 -15.35 -3.25 18.47
N ASP A 304 -14.22 -2.63 18.11
CA ASP A 304 -14.01 -1.19 18.31
C ASP A 304 -15.03 -0.36 17.51
N ALA A 305 -15.25 -0.68 16.23
CA ALA A 305 -16.25 -0.03 15.39
C ALA A 305 -17.68 -0.19 15.95
N MET A 306 -18.02 -1.35 16.54
CA MET A 306 -19.32 -1.56 17.19
C MET A 306 -19.56 -0.61 18.36
N ASN A 307 -18.52 -0.35 19.16
CA ASN A 307 -18.59 0.56 20.30
C ASN A 307 -18.64 2.03 19.85
N ARG A 308 -17.90 2.40 18.79
CA ARG A 308 -17.85 3.76 18.26
C ARG A 308 -19.13 4.16 17.51
N TYR A 309 -19.73 3.23 16.77
CA TYR A 309 -20.89 3.49 15.91
C TYR A 309 -22.08 2.57 16.28
N PRO A 310 -22.66 2.70 17.50
CA PRO A 310 -23.60 1.74 18.01
C PRO A 310 -24.94 1.67 17.24
N ARG A 311 -25.41 2.75 16.60
CA ARG A 311 -26.61 2.72 15.75
C ARG A 311 -26.32 2.02 14.43
N ARG A 312 -25.19 2.34 13.78
CA ARG A 312 -24.71 1.65 12.57
C ARG A 312 -24.50 0.16 12.81
N ALA A 313 -23.85 -0.20 13.92
CA ALA A 313 -23.63 -1.58 14.31
C ALA A 313 -24.94 -2.34 14.48
N LEU A 314 -25.93 -1.78 15.19
CA LEU A 314 -27.24 -2.40 15.33
C LEU A 314 -27.91 -2.64 13.96
N ARG A 315 -27.93 -1.63 13.09
CA ARG A 315 -28.55 -1.73 11.77
C ARG A 315 -27.87 -2.76 10.87
N LEU A 316 -26.53 -2.74 10.79
CA LEU A 316 -25.80 -3.61 9.89
C LEU A 316 -25.69 -5.05 10.41
N LEU A 317 -25.49 -5.26 11.71
CA LEU A 317 -25.47 -6.60 12.31
C LEU A 317 -26.84 -7.28 12.20
N SER A 318 -27.94 -6.55 12.46
CA SER A 318 -29.29 -7.12 12.36
C SER A 318 -29.68 -7.44 10.93
N ALA A 319 -29.32 -6.60 9.96
CA ALA A 319 -29.51 -6.88 8.54
C ALA A 319 -28.70 -8.13 8.10
N ALA A 320 -27.42 -8.21 8.49
CA ALA A 320 -26.57 -9.36 8.15
C ALA A 320 -27.01 -10.65 8.85
N ALA A 321 -27.48 -10.58 10.09
CA ALA A 321 -27.98 -11.72 10.86
C ALA A 321 -29.29 -12.29 10.31
N ALA A 322 -30.14 -11.44 9.71
CA ALA A 322 -31.41 -11.82 9.09
C ALA A 322 -31.25 -12.52 7.74
N GLY A 323 -30.11 -12.34 7.06
CA GLY A 323 -29.80 -13.03 5.80
C GLY A 323 -29.01 -14.33 6.00
N ASP A 324 -28.61 -14.95 4.87
CA ASP A 324 -27.83 -16.20 4.82
C ASP A 324 -26.43 -16.01 4.21
N SER A 325 -25.87 -14.79 4.32
CA SER A 325 -24.50 -14.52 3.90
C SER A 325 -23.49 -15.33 4.73
N GLU A 326 -22.27 -15.52 4.20
CA GLU A 326 -21.16 -16.18 4.90
C GLU A 326 -20.89 -15.59 6.30
N HIS A 327 -21.18 -14.30 6.49
CA HIS A 327 -20.94 -13.56 7.74
C HIS A 327 -22.20 -13.45 8.62
N ALA A 328 -23.31 -14.06 8.23
CA ALA A 328 -24.53 -14.11 9.02
C ALA A 328 -24.30 -14.80 10.37
N SER A 329 -23.49 -15.87 10.39
CA SER A 329 -23.14 -16.59 11.62
C SER A 329 -22.43 -15.70 12.65
N LEU A 330 -21.40 -14.97 12.21
CA LEU A 330 -20.69 -14.01 13.07
C LEU A 330 -21.64 -12.89 13.55
N SER A 331 -22.50 -12.38 12.66
CA SER A 331 -23.46 -11.33 13.00
C SER A 331 -24.49 -11.81 14.04
N ARG A 332 -24.99 -13.04 13.92
CA ARG A 332 -25.88 -13.68 14.91
C ARG A 332 -25.18 -13.91 16.26
N MET A 333 -23.86 -14.11 16.27
CA MET A 333 -23.06 -14.22 17.50
C MET A 333 -22.87 -12.86 18.19
N LEU A 334 -22.60 -11.80 17.42
CA LEU A 334 -22.28 -10.47 17.96
C LEU A 334 -23.52 -9.65 18.33
N LEU A 335 -24.63 -9.82 17.61
CA LEU A 335 -25.85 -9.03 17.81
C LEU A 335 -26.44 -9.14 19.24
N PRO A 336 -26.52 -10.31 19.90
CA PRO A 336 -27.00 -10.40 21.28
C PRO A 336 -26.15 -9.57 22.25
N LEU A 337 -24.83 -9.61 22.10
CA LEU A 337 -23.92 -8.80 22.92
C LEU A 337 -24.17 -7.31 22.72
N HIS A 338 -24.37 -6.89 21.47
CA HIS A 338 -24.64 -5.50 21.13
C HIS A 338 -25.95 -4.99 21.75
N VAL A 339 -27.03 -5.77 21.63
CA VAL A 339 -28.36 -5.44 22.18
C VAL A 339 -28.32 -5.32 23.70
N VAL A 340 -27.62 -6.23 24.39
CA VAL A 340 -27.46 -6.20 25.86
C VAL A 340 -26.62 -5.00 26.31
N THR A 341 -25.63 -4.60 25.51
CA THR A 341 -24.76 -3.44 25.82
C THR A 341 -25.47 -2.11 25.59
N HIS A 342 -26.36 -2.03 24.60
CA HIS A 342 -27.05 -0.80 24.19
C HIS A 342 -28.60 -0.94 24.20
N PRO A 343 -29.24 -1.27 25.34
CA PRO A 343 -30.66 -1.57 25.39
C PRO A 343 -31.55 -0.36 25.06
N GLU A 344 -31.23 0.83 25.58
CA GLU A 344 -32.02 2.05 25.34
C GLU A 344 -31.92 2.55 23.89
N LEU A 345 -30.73 2.45 23.29
CA LEU A 345 -30.52 2.74 21.86
C LEU A 345 -31.30 1.74 21.01
N THR A 346 -31.27 0.46 21.37
CA THR A 346 -32.02 -0.59 20.66
C THR A 346 -33.53 -0.34 20.71
N LYS A 347 -34.08 -0.01 21.89
CA LYS A 347 -35.50 0.38 22.05
C LYS A 347 -35.88 1.53 21.14
N LYS A 348 -35.05 2.58 21.10
CA LYS A 348 -35.29 3.78 20.28
C LYS A 348 -35.25 3.48 18.78
N MET A 349 -34.35 2.59 18.34
CA MET A 349 -34.16 2.28 16.92
C MET A 349 -35.08 1.20 16.38
N LEU A 350 -35.57 0.29 17.23
CA LEU A 350 -36.39 -0.85 16.82
C LEU A 350 -37.55 -0.49 15.87
N PRO A 351 -38.31 0.60 16.09
CA PRO A 351 -39.41 0.98 15.18
C PRO A 351 -38.96 1.44 13.79
N ALA A 352 -37.71 1.89 13.65
CA ALA A 352 -37.14 2.38 12.39
C ALA A 352 -36.36 1.30 11.62
N LEU A 353 -36.20 0.10 12.19
CA LEU A 353 -35.52 -1.00 11.52
C LEU A 353 -36.43 -1.66 10.47
N PRO A 354 -35.86 -2.19 9.37
CA PRO A 354 -36.59 -3.06 8.44
C PRO A 354 -37.21 -4.25 9.17
N GLU A 355 -38.35 -4.75 8.69
CA GLU A 355 -39.14 -5.82 9.33
C GLU A 355 -38.30 -7.06 9.65
N ALA A 356 -37.49 -7.53 8.68
CA ALA A 356 -36.62 -8.69 8.87
C ALA A 356 -35.57 -8.47 9.98
N SER A 357 -34.98 -7.27 10.05
CA SER A 357 -34.03 -6.90 11.11
C SER A 357 -34.71 -6.76 12.47
N ALA A 358 -35.90 -6.15 12.52
CA ALA A 358 -36.68 -6.01 13.74
C ALA A 358 -37.10 -7.37 14.32
N ALA A 359 -37.46 -8.34 13.47
CA ALA A 359 -37.81 -9.70 13.88
C ALA A 359 -36.65 -10.43 14.59
N VAL A 360 -35.40 -10.16 14.19
CA VAL A 360 -34.20 -10.71 14.84
C VAL A 360 -33.87 -9.97 16.15
N VAL A 361 -34.06 -8.65 16.20
CA VAL A 361 -33.68 -7.81 17.34
C VAL A 361 -34.68 -7.87 18.49
N ALA A 362 -35.99 -7.87 18.21
CA ALA A 362 -37.03 -7.79 19.24
C ALA A 362 -36.96 -8.91 20.30
N PRO A 363 -36.71 -10.19 19.96
CA PRO A 363 -36.54 -11.26 20.95
C PRO A 363 -35.32 -11.06 21.85
N LEU A 364 -34.23 -10.51 21.30
CA LEU A 364 -32.99 -10.26 22.05
C LEU A 364 -33.16 -9.15 23.08
N LEU A 365 -33.93 -8.12 22.72
CA LEU A 365 -34.23 -7.01 23.63
C LEU A 365 -35.07 -7.47 24.82
N LYS A 366 -36.09 -8.33 24.59
CA LYS A 366 -36.88 -8.95 25.66
C LYS A 366 -36.04 -9.82 26.59
N ARG A 367 -35.08 -10.57 26.03
CA ARG A 367 -34.15 -11.40 26.82
C ARG A 367 -33.16 -10.57 27.66
N GLY A 368 -32.86 -9.35 27.23
CA GLY A 368 -31.95 -8.42 27.90
C GLY A 368 -32.61 -7.56 28.98
N GLU A 369 -33.94 -7.58 29.09
CA GLU A 369 -34.63 -7.03 30.26
C GLU A 369 -34.16 -7.82 31.47
N ARG A 370 -33.39 -7.16 32.35
CA ARG A 370 -32.84 -7.80 33.53
C ARG A 370 -33.99 -8.30 34.38
N ASP A 371 -34.05 -9.62 34.56
CA ASP A 371 -34.83 -10.23 35.63
C ASP A 371 -34.42 -9.62 36.98
N ALA A 372 -35.33 -9.67 37.96
CA ALA A 372 -35.03 -9.23 39.32
C ALA A 372 -33.71 -9.87 39.81
N GLU A 373 -32.83 -9.04 40.40
CA GLU A 373 -31.54 -9.50 40.90
C GLU A 373 -31.76 -10.68 41.87
N ALA A 374 -31.15 -11.82 41.54
CA ALA A 374 -31.35 -13.03 42.32
C ALA A 374 -30.80 -12.82 43.74
N PRO A 375 -31.56 -13.16 44.80
CA PRO A 375 -31.09 -13.03 46.16
C PRO A 375 -29.84 -13.92 46.37
N ALA A 376 -28.93 -13.50 47.26
CA ALA A 376 -27.64 -14.16 47.45
C ALA A 376 -27.78 -15.64 47.85
N GLU A 377 -28.89 -15.98 48.50
CA GLU A 377 -29.27 -17.34 48.92
C GLU A 377 -29.67 -18.24 47.75
N ALA A 378 -30.05 -17.67 46.60
CA ALA A 378 -30.37 -18.39 45.37
C ALA A 378 -29.14 -18.67 44.49
N LEU A 379 -27.98 -18.05 44.80
CA LEU A 379 -26.74 -18.31 44.09
C LEU A 379 -26.12 -19.64 44.57
N PRO A 380 -25.59 -20.48 43.66
CA PRO A 380 -24.82 -21.65 44.04
C PRO A 380 -23.69 -21.28 45.02
N ALA A 381 -23.43 -22.14 45.99
CA ALA A 381 -22.39 -21.93 47.01
C ALA A 381 -21.00 -21.62 46.40
N LEU A 382 -20.74 -22.07 45.18
CA LEU A 382 -19.52 -21.76 44.42
C LEU A 382 -19.40 -20.28 44.04
N LEU A 383 -20.51 -19.60 43.76
CA LEU A 383 -20.54 -18.17 43.43
C LEU A 383 -20.76 -17.31 44.67
N ALA A 384 -21.53 -17.80 45.65
CA ALA A 384 -21.74 -17.12 46.93
C ALA A 384 -20.50 -17.18 47.85
N THR A 385 -19.71 -18.25 47.79
CA THR A 385 -18.46 -18.41 48.56
C THR A 385 -17.37 -19.04 47.70
N PRO A 386 -16.81 -18.29 46.74
CA PRO A 386 -15.90 -18.84 45.76
C PRO A 386 -14.62 -19.39 46.37
N PRO A 387 -14.10 -20.52 45.87
CA PRO A 387 -12.91 -21.15 46.44
C PRO A 387 -11.64 -20.31 46.25
N TRP A 388 -11.63 -19.35 45.31
CA TRP A 388 -10.50 -18.43 45.09
C TRP A 388 -10.44 -17.26 46.08
N THR A 389 -11.49 -17.01 46.88
CA THR A 389 -11.43 -16.06 48.00
C THR A 389 -10.90 -16.70 49.28
N ARG A 390 -10.81 -18.04 49.32
CA ARG A 390 -10.16 -18.76 50.42
C ARG A 390 -8.64 -18.65 50.29
N LYS A 391 -7.97 -18.36 51.40
CA LYS A 391 -6.50 -18.32 51.47
C LYS A 391 -5.95 -19.70 51.07
N ARG A 392 -5.39 -19.80 49.86
CA ARG A 392 -4.91 -21.07 49.30
C ARG A 392 -3.71 -21.55 50.12
N THR A 393 -3.79 -22.76 50.69
CA THR A 393 -2.63 -23.41 51.30
C THR A 393 -1.60 -23.67 50.21
N SER A 394 -0.45 -22.99 50.30
CA SER A 394 0.70 -23.23 49.43
C SER A 394 1.09 -24.70 49.49
N ARG A 395 0.85 -25.44 48.40
CA ARG A 395 1.45 -26.76 48.18
C ARG A 395 2.68 -26.56 47.32
N LYS A 396 3.81 -27.17 47.70
CA LYS A 396 4.99 -27.25 46.83
C LYS A 396 4.56 -27.89 45.51
N ALA A 397 4.87 -27.22 44.40
CA ALA A 397 4.64 -27.77 43.06
C ALA A 397 5.35 -29.12 42.98
N ARG A 398 4.62 -30.16 42.52
CA ARG A 398 5.24 -31.43 42.16
C ARG A 398 5.95 -31.22 40.84
N VAL A 399 7.20 -30.78 40.91
CA VAL A 399 8.10 -30.73 39.75
C VAL A 399 8.52 -32.17 39.48
N ALA A 400 8.20 -32.71 38.30
CA ALA A 400 8.78 -33.96 37.83
C ALA A 400 10.30 -33.76 37.77
N ARG A 401 11.07 -34.56 38.52
CA ARG A 401 12.54 -34.46 38.54
C ARG A 401 13.15 -34.91 37.22
N ASP A 402 12.46 -35.84 36.55
CA ASP A 402 12.87 -36.41 35.30
C ASP A 402 11.89 -35.95 34.22
N VAL A 403 12.36 -35.07 33.33
CA VAL A 403 11.70 -34.82 32.05
C VAL A 403 12.10 -35.99 31.16
N PRO A 404 11.19 -36.89 30.76
CA PRO A 404 11.53 -37.93 29.80
C PRO A 404 12.09 -37.23 28.55
N GLY A 405 13.27 -37.67 28.10
CA GLY A 405 13.90 -37.11 26.91
C GLY A 405 12.92 -37.13 25.76
N ALA A 406 12.66 -35.97 25.16
CA ALA A 406 11.85 -35.92 23.96
C ALA A 406 12.49 -36.84 22.91
N PRO A 407 11.73 -37.73 22.25
CA PRO A 407 12.27 -38.49 21.13
C PRO A 407 12.83 -37.52 20.10
N GLN A 408 13.91 -37.91 19.42
CA GLN A 408 14.46 -37.11 18.33
C GLN A 408 13.35 -36.87 17.29
N ALA A 409 13.29 -35.64 16.77
CA ALA A 409 12.33 -35.31 15.72
C ALA A 409 12.61 -36.18 14.49
N GLU A 410 11.66 -37.05 14.14
CA GLU A 410 11.70 -37.88 12.94
C GLU A 410 10.60 -37.39 11.98
N VAL A 411 10.94 -37.27 10.69
CA VAL A 411 9.97 -36.95 9.65
C VAL A 411 9.26 -38.24 9.25
N ALA A 412 8.02 -38.40 9.70
CA ALA A 412 7.17 -39.53 9.34
C ALA A 412 6.13 -39.11 8.29
N TRP A 413 6.29 -39.59 7.06
CA TRP A 413 5.33 -39.40 5.98
C TRP A 413 4.24 -40.47 6.05
N LYS A 414 2.98 -40.08 5.84
CA LYS A 414 1.91 -41.04 5.57
C LYS A 414 2.08 -41.65 4.18
N PRO A 415 1.51 -42.85 3.92
CA PRO A 415 1.52 -43.42 2.57
C PRO A 415 0.97 -42.43 1.53
N GLY A 416 1.76 -42.10 0.51
CA GLY A 416 1.38 -41.17 -0.55
C GLY A 416 1.59 -39.68 -0.23
N GLU A 417 1.95 -39.32 1.00
CA GLU A 417 2.10 -37.91 1.40
C GLU A 417 3.37 -37.28 0.81
N GLN A 418 4.45 -38.05 0.73
CA GLN A 418 5.70 -37.58 0.14
C GLN A 418 5.55 -37.35 -1.37
N GLU A 419 4.86 -38.26 -2.06
CA GLU A 419 4.59 -38.16 -3.49
C GLU A 419 3.63 -37.00 -3.80
N ALA A 420 2.58 -36.82 -2.98
CA ALA A 420 1.67 -35.70 -3.11
C ALA A 420 2.37 -34.34 -2.86
N TRP A 421 3.26 -34.30 -1.86
CA TRP A 421 4.08 -33.13 -1.59
C TRP A 421 5.04 -32.83 -2.76
N ALA A 422 5.75 -33.85 -3.28
CA ALA A 422 6.66 -33.70 -4.41
C ALA A 422 5.95 -33.31 -5.71
N ALA A 423 4.70 -33.73 -5.91
CA ALA A 423 3.88 -33.36 -7.06
C ALA A 423 3.25 -31.97 -6.95
N THR A 424 3.44 -31.24 -5.85
CA THR A 424 2.89 -29.90 -5.66
C THR A 424 3.56 -28.92 -6.63
N VAL A 425 2.80 -28.46 -7.62
CA VAL A 425 3.26 -27.45 -8.58
C VAL A 425 3.36 -26.11 -7.87
N VAL A 426 4.59 -25.68 -7.59
CA VAL A 426 4.87 -24.31 -7.16
C VAL A 426 4.84 -23.43 -8.41
N ASN A 427 4.08 -22.32 -8.39
CA ASN A 427 4.10 -21.35 -9.48
C ASN A 427 5.47 -20.67 -9.55
N GLU A 428 6.38 -21.26 -10.30
CA GLU A 428 7.71 -20.71 -10.54
C GLU A 428 7.66 -19.65 -11.65
N THR A 429 8.29 -18.50 -11.41
CA THR A 429 8.44 -17.43 -12.42
C THR A 429 9.12 -17.99 -13.70
N PRO A 430 8.61 -17.73 -14.91
CA PRO A 430 9.12 -18.33 -16.16
C PRO A 430 10.63 -18.15 -16.42
N TRP A 431 11.20 -17.01 -16.02
CA TRP A 431 12.62 -16.69 -16.24
C TRP A 431 13.59 -17.64 -15.52
N TRP A 432 13.13 -18.38 -14.50
CA TRP A 432 13.98 -19.30 -13.74
C TRP A 432 14.20 -20.65 -14.42
N ARG A 433 13.26 -21.11 -15.26
CA ARG A 433 13.40 -22.38 -16.01
C ARG A 433 14.43 -22.29 -17.12
N GLU A 434 14.67 -21.07 -17.61
CA GLU A 434 15.57 -20.77 -18.72
C GLU A 434 16.92 -20.22 -18.23
N HIS A 435 17.12 -20.11 -16.91
CA HIS A 435 18.36 -19.56 -16.33
C HIS A 435 19.50 -20.58 -16.40
N ASP A 436 20.60 -20.21 -17.07
CA ASP A 436 21.81 -21.01 -17.14
C ASP A 436 22.63 -20.88 -15.83
N TRP A 437 22.70 -21.96 -15.07
CA TRP A 437 23.40 -22.05 -13.79
C TRP A 437 24.90 -22.34 -13.90
N SER A 438 25.45 -22.45 -15.11
CA SER A 438 26.85 -22.84 -15.35
C SER A 438 27.86 -21.95 -14.62
N ARG A 439 27.55 -20.65 -14.50
CA ARG A 439 28.43 -19.67 -13.86
C ARG A 439 28.45 -19.82 -12.34
N GLU A 440 27.30 -20.13 -11.74
CA GLU A 440 27.11 -20.35 -10.32
C GLU A 440 27.76 -21.67 -9.88
N ILE A 441 27.58 -22.74 -10.68
CA ILE A 441 28.27 -24.03 -10.50
C ILE A 441 29.79 -23.83 -10.50
N GLN A 442 30.32 -23.10 -11.49
CA GLN A 442 31.76 -22.82 -11.57
C GLN A 442 32.27 -22.05 -10.34
N ARG A 443 31.48 -21.10 -9.80
CA ARG A 443 31.85 -20.36 -8.59
C ARG A 443 31.83 -21.22 -7.33
N MET A 444 30.90 -22.17 -7.22
CA MET A 444 30.86 -23.14 -6.12
C MET A 444 32.04 -24.10 -6.17
N GLN A 445 32.38 -24.63 -7.35
CA GLN A 445 33.58 -25.48 -7.54
C GLN A 445 34.88 -24.76 -7.17
N GLN A 446 34.93 -23.44 -7.34
CA GLN A 446 36.09 -22.62 -6.98
C GLN A 446 36.11 -22.18 -5.50
N GLY A 447 35.13 -22.58 -4.69
CA GLY A 447 35.03 -22.19 -3.27
C GLY A 447 34.79 -20.68 -3.07
N ARG A 448 34.32 -19.96 -4.10
CA ARG A 448 34.13 -18.50 -4.09
C ARG A 448 32.68 -18.07 -3.87
N TRP A 449 31.80 -19.03 -3.58
CA TRP A 449 30.37 -18.81 -3.44
C TRP A 449 30.00 -18.48 -2.00
N ARG A 450 29.24 -17.40 -1.78
CA ARG A 450 28.64 -17.05 -0.49
C ARG A 450 27.14 -17.32 -0.58
N GLY A 451 26.65 -18.25 0.22
CA GLY A 451 25.31 -18.82 0.11
C GLY A 451 24.19 -17.80 0.25
N ASP A 452 23.52 -17.51 -0.86
CA ASP A 452 22.18 -16.89 -0.90
C ASP A 452 21.12 -18.01 -0.92
N ILE A 453 19.96 -17.82 -0.31
CA ILE A 453 18.83 -18.76 -0.36
C ILE A 453 18.38 -19.08 -1.80
N ARG A 454 18.63 -18.16 -2.75
CA ARG A 454 18.47 -18.40 -4.19
C ARG A 454 19.35 -19.54 -4.72
N ALA A 455 20.47 -19.84 -4.05
CA ALA A 455 21.39 -20.94 -4.38
C ALA A 455 20.88 -22.32 -3.93
N ALA A 456 20.00 -22.39 -2.92
CA ALA A 456 19.38 -23.65 -2.52
C ALA A 456 18.59 -24.28 -3.69
N ARG A 457 18.09 -23.46 -4.62
CA ARG A 457 17.27 -23.89 -5.75
C ARG A 457 18.08 -24.59 -6.84
N LEU A 458 19.38 -24.30 -6.97
CA LEU A 458 20.30 -25.09 -7.81
C LEU A 458 20.22 -26.57 -7.42
N PHE A 459 20.19 -26.88 -6.13
CA PHE A 459 20.10 -28.25 -5.62
C PHE A 459 18.71 -28.89 -5.78
N VAL A 460 17.68 -28.09 -6.08
CA VAL A 460 16.30 -28.56 -6.30
C VAL A 460 16.03 -28.82 -7.78
N THR A 461 16.57 -27.99 -8.69
CA THR A 461 16.24 -28.03 -10.13
C THR A 461 17.41 -28.45 -11.02
N GLY A 462 18.64 -28.45 -10.51
CA GLY A 462 19.82 -28.79 -11.28
C GLY A 462 19.96 -30.29 -11.53
N PRO A 463 20.69 -30.70 -12.59
CA PRO A 463 21.00 -32.10 -12.83
C PRO A 463 21.70 -32.72 -11.62
N GLU A 464 21.15 -33.83 -11.13
CA GLU A 464 21.58 -34.45 -9.87
C GLU A 464 23.08 -34.78 -9.86
N ASP A 465 23.62 -35.24 -10.98
CA ASP A 465 25.04 -35.56 -11.17
C ASP A 465 25.97 -34.34 -11.03
N VAL A 466 25.47 -33.15 -11.36
CA VAL A 466 26.23 -31.90 -11.29
C VAL A 466 26.15 -31.27 -9.89
N VAL A 467 24.99 -31.31 -9.25
CA VAL A 467 24.74 -30.59 -7.99
C VAL A 467 25.03 -31.43 -6.75
N ARG A 468 24.85 -32.76 -6.81
CA ARG A 468 25.08 -33.65 -5.65
C ARG A 468 26.49 -33.51 -5.04
N PRO A 469 27.59 -33.42 -5.81
CA PRO A 469 28.93 -33.23 -5.24
C PRO A 469 29.13 -31.85 -4.58
N LEU A 470 28.28 -30.88 -4.87
CA LEU A 470 28.37 -29.52 -4.34
C LEU A 470 27.62 -29.36 -3.01
N LEU A 471 26.80 -30.36 -2.61
CA LEU A 471 26.02 -30.33 -1.36
C LEU A 471 26.93 -30.28 -0.13
N ASP A 472 28.05 -30.99 -0.15
CA ASP A 472 29.01 -31.04 0.96
C ASP A 472 29.65 -29.66 1.24
N ALA A 473 29.71 -28.80 0.22
CA ALA A 473 30.22 -27.43 0.32
C ALA A 473 29.12 -26.39 0.56
N PHE A 474 27.84 -26.79 0.58
CA PHE A 474 26.72 -25.88 0.75
C PHE A 474 26.43 -25.61 2.23
N ALA A 475 26.92 -24.48 2.72
CA ALA A 475 26.62 -23.95 4.06
C ALA A 475 25.90 -22.60 3.95
N PRO A 476 24.56 -22.56 3.89
CA PRO A 476 23.81 -21.31 3.85
C PRO A 476 23.94 -20.59 5.20
N GLU A 477 24.50 -19.39 5.22
CA GLU A 477 24.74 -18.61 6.45
C GLU A 477 23.55 -17.74 6.88
N HIS A 478 22.48 -17.68 6.08
CA HIS A 478 21.30 -16.85 6.35
C HIS A 478 20.00 -17.61 6.05
N VAL A 479 19.15 -17.73 7.07
CA VAL A 479 17.70 -18.04 6.97
C VAL A 479 16.93 -16.80 7.38
#